data_AF-A0A534XEU3-F1
#
_entry.id   AF-A0A534XEU3-F1
#
_cell.length_a   1.000
_cell.length_b   1.000
_cell.length_c   1.000
_cell.angle_alpha   90.00
_cell.angle_beta   90.00
_cell.angle_gamma   90.00
#
_symmetry.space_group_name_H-M   'P 1'
#
loop_
_entity.id
_entity.type
_entity.pdbx_description
1 polymer ?
#
loop_
_entity_poly.entity_id
_entity_poly.type
_entity_poly.pdbx_seq_one_letter_code
_entity_poly.pdbx_strand_id
1 'polypeptide(L)'
;MKVLAAVAVACVIAGLLYLSLDSGRFAPPAERAFSMPLVGLGVIFAGSAWAASKSGYPQRVPFFTGLAVGVGGYALVRLFIR
;
A
#
# COMPACT_ATOMS: atom_id res chain seq x y z
N MET A 1 -12.53 3.99 -15.39
CA MET A 1 -12.08 2.60 -15.07
C MET A 1 -10.73 2.54 -14.35
N LYS A 2 -9.67 3.24 -14.83
CA LYS A 2 -8.32 3.17 -14.23
C LYS A 2 -8.27 3.56 -12.73
N VAL A 3 -8.98 4.62 -12.33
CA VAL A 3 -9.02 5.07 -10.92
C VAL A 3 -9.76 4.07 -10.02
N LEU A 4 -10.86 3.48 -10.49
CA LEU A 4 -11.60 2.43 -9.77
C LEU A 4 -10.72 1.20 -9.46
N ALA A 5 -9.87 0.80 -10.42
CA ALA A 5 -8.93 -0.29 -10.21
C ALA A 5 -7.87 0.06 -9.14
N ALA A 6 -7.34 1.29 -9.15
CA ALA A 6 -6.39 1.74 -8.13
C ALA A 6 -7.02 1.76 -6.72
N VAL A 7 -8.26 2.25 -6.60
CA VAL A 7 -8.99 2.27 -5.33
C VAL A 7 -9.29 0.85 -4.84
N ALA A 8 -9.75 -0.04 -5.72
CA ALA A 8 -10.00 -1.45 -5.37
C ALA A 8 -8.74 -2.15 -4.87
N VAL A 9 -7.61 -1.96 -5.57
CA VAL A 9 -6.31 -2.53 -5.16
C VAL A 9 -5.86 -1.95 -3.82
N ALA A 10 -6.00 -0.64 -3.61
CA ALA A 10 -5.66 0.01 -2.34
C ALA A 10 -6.48 -0.56 -1.16
N CYS A 11 -7.79 -0.71 -1.34
CA CYS A 11 -8.68 -1.27 -0.30
C CYS A 11 -8.34 -2.73 0.02
N VAL A 12 -8.08 -3.57 -0.99
CA VAL A 12 -7.70 -4.98 -0.78
C VAL A 12 -6.39 -5.08 -0.01
N ILE A 13 -5.38 -4.30 -0.40
CA ILE A 13 -4.07 -4.33 0.26
C ILE A 13 -4.17 -3.81 1.69
N ALA A 14 -4.84 -2.68 1.92
CA ALA A 14 -5.04 -2.14 3.27
C ALA A 14 -5.78 -3.14 4.17
N GLY A 15 -6.81 -3.81 3.64
CA GLY A 15 -7.54 -4.85 4.36
C GLY A 15 -6.67 -6.07 4.71
N LEU A 16 -5.87 -6.56 3.76
CA LEU A 16 -4.96 -7.69 3.98
C LEU A 16 -3.87 -7.35 4.99
N LEU A 17 -3.35 -6.13 4.96
CA LEU A 17 -2.35 -5.66 5.91
C LEU A 17 -2.96 -5.52 7.31
N TYR A 18 -4.16 -4.96 7.44
CA TYR A 18 -4.89 -4.90 8.71
C TYR A 18 -5.15 -6.28 9.30
N LEU A 19 -5.62 -7.23 8.48
CA LEU A 19 -5.81 -8.62 8.89
C LEU A 19 -4.49 -9.28 9.31
N SER A 20 -3.42 -9.08 8.56
CA SER A 20 -2.14 -9.74 8.84
C SER A 20 -1.39 -9.14 10.03
N LEU A 21 -1.47 -7.83 10.26
CA LEU A 21 -0.60 -7.10 11.18
C LEU A 21 -1.28 -6.65 12.48
N ASP A 22 -2.59 -6.39 12.45
CA ASP A 22 -3.33 -5.88 13.61
C ASP A 22 -4.39 -6.84 14.13
N SER A 23 -5.02 -7.66 13.29
CA SER A 23 -6.12 -8.53 13.74
C SER A 23 -5.68 -9.67 14.67
N GLY A 24 -4.37 -9.91 14.82
CA GLY A 24 -3.81 -10.99 15.64
C GLY A 24 -4.17 -12.40 15.16
N ARG A 25 -4.89 -12.52 14.02
CA ARG A 25 -5.45 -13.77 13.50
C ARG A 25 -4.39 -14.72 12.95
N PHE A 26 -3.26 -14.18 12.48
CA PHE A 26 -2.18 -14.94 11.82
C PHE A 26 -0.82 -14.85 12.53
N ALA A 27 -0.59 -13.85 13.38
CA ALA A 27 0.64 -13.66 14.17
C ALA A 27 0.39 -12.69 15.34
N PRO A 28 1.22 -12.69 16.41
CA PRO A 28 1.17 -11.65 17.44
C PRO A 28 1.32 -10.25 16.82
N PRO A 29 0.64 -9.21 17.37
CA PRO A 29 0.56 -7.89 16.76
C PRO A 29 1.97 -7.33 16.52
N ALA A 30 2.28 -7.04 15.25
CA ALA A 30 3.65 -6.74 14.85
C ALA A 30 4.16 -5.45 15.50
N GLU A 31 5.45 -5.40 15.86
CA GLU A 31 6.06 -4.22 16.47
C GLU A 31 6.02 -2.97 15.55
N ARG A 32 6.20 -1.78 16.15
CA ARG A 32 6.19 -0.47 15.44
C ARG A 32 7.23 -0.45 14.31
N ALA A 33 8.30 -1.24 14.46
CA ALA A 33 9.35 -1.42 13.47
C ALA A 33 8.84 -1.94 12.12
N PHE A 34 7.77 -2.74 12.08
CA PHE A 34 7.17 -3.23 10.82
C PHE A 34 6.56 -2.10 9.97
N SER A 35 6.30 -0.93 10.54
CA SER A 35 5.81 0.24 9.79
C SER A 35 6.89 0.84 8.89
N MET A 36 8.17 0.73 9.23
CA MET A 36 9.27 1.34 8.48
C MET A 36 9.48 0.70 7.08
N PRO A 37 9.50 -0.64 6.96
CA PRO A 37 9.50 -1.30 5.65
C PRO A 37 8.24 -1.01 4.82
N LEU A 38 7.06 -0.88 5.46
CA LEU A 38 5.82 -0.55 4.78
C LEU A 38 5.84 0.87 4.19
N VAL A 39 6.37 1.85 4.93
CA VAL A 39 6.60 3.20 4.39
C VAL A 39 7.56 3.14 3.20
N GLY A 40 8.66 2.39 3.31
CA GLY A 40 9.62 2.20 2.22
C GLY A 40 8.99 1.60 0.96
N LEU A 41 8.18 0.55 1.13
CA LEU A 41 7.42 -0.06 0.03
C LEU A 41 6.43 0.93 -0.60
N GLY A 42 5.72 1.73 0.21
CA GLY A 42 4.84 2.78 -0.29
C GLY A 42 5.56 3.78 -1.20
N VAL A 43 6.78 4.20 -0.82
CA VAL A 43 7.62 5.10 -1.63
C VAL A 43 8.08 4.42 -2.93
N ILE A 44 8.49 3.15 -2.87
CA ILE A 44 8.90 2.38 -4.07
C ILE A 44 7.74 2.26 -5.06
N PHE A 45 6.53 1.97 -4.56
CA PHE A 45 5.34 1.86 -5.42
C PHE A 45 4.91 3.20 -6.00
N ALA A 46 5.04 4.30 -5.25
CA ALA A 46 4.78 5.65 -5.76
C ALA A 46 5.78 6.01 -6.87
N GLY A 47 7.06 5.73 -6.67
CA GLY A 47 8.10 5.91 -7.70
C GLY A 47 7.85 5.05 -8.94
N SER A 48 7.40 3.80 -8.75
CA SER A 48 7.03 2.89 -9.83
C SER A 48 5.81 3.37 -10.62
N ALA A 49 4.82 3.94 -9.94
CA ALA A 49 3.65 4.54 -10.58
C ALA A 49 4.03 5.77 -11.44
N TRP A 50 4.93 6.61 -10.92
CA TRP A 50 5.43 7.77 -11.64
C TRP A 50 6.28 7.39 -12.86
N ALA A 51 7.18 6.40 -12.70
CA ALA A 51 7.96 5.85 -13.81
C ALA A 51 7.05 5.22 -14.88
N ALA A 52 6.04 4.44 -14.49
CA ALA A 52 5.06 3.85 -15.41
C ALA A 52 4.24 4.92 -16.15
N SER A 53 3.96 6.06 -15.50
CA SER A 53 3.24 7.19 -16.10
C SER A 53 4.06 7.91 -17.17
N LYS A 54 5.39 7.89 -17.08
CA LYS A 54 6.29 8.48 -18.09
C LYS A 54 6.73 7.49 -19.17
N SER A 55 6.72 6.20 -18.87
CA SER A 55 7.23 5.13 -19.72
C SER A 55 6.27 4.66 -20.83
N GLY A 56 5.10 5.28 -20.99
CA GLY A 56 4.13 4.87 -22.02
C GLY A 56 3.35 3.58 -21.72
N TYR A 57 3.38 3.09 -20.47
CA TYR A 57 2.59 1.93 -20.01
C TYR A 57 1.43 2.35 -19.07
N PRO A 58 0.40 3.06 -19.59
CA PRO A 58 -0.66 3.65 -18.77
C PRO A 58 -1.58 2.62 -18.08
N GLN A 59 -1.52 1.35 -18.48
CA GLN A 59 -2.25 0.26 -17.84
C GLN A 59 -1.65 -0.15 -16.49
N ARG A 60 -0.35 0.03 -16.27
CA ARG A 60 0.33 -0.36 -15.02
C ARG A 60 0.28 0.73 -13.94
N VAL A 61 0.08 1.98 -14.35
CA VAL A 61 -0.07 3.14 -13.46
C VAL A 61 -1.10 2.89 -12.35
N PRO A 62 -2.36 2.51 -12.63
CA PRO A 62 -3.36 2.33 -11.56
C PRO A 62 -3.01 1.21 -10.58
N PHE A 63 -2.31 0.16 -11.03
CA PHE A 63 -1.87 -0.92 -10.14
C PHE A 63 -0.81 -0.43 -9.14
N PHE A 64 0.23 0.25 -9.61
CA PHE A 64 1.27 0.81 -8.73
C PHE A 64 0.74 1.93 -7.85
N THR A 65 -0.19 2.75 -8.34
CA THR A 65 -0.87 3.76 -7.52
C THR A 65 -1.69 3.12 -6.42
N GLY A 66 -2.45 2.05 -6.72
CA GLY A 66 -3.22 1.32 -5.72
C GLY A 66 -2.32 0.68 -4.65
N LEU A 67 -1.19 0.10 -5.05
CA LEU A 67 -0.16 -0.42 -4.14
C LEU A 67 0.42 0.68 -3.25
N ALA A 68 0.80 1.81 -3.82
CA ALA A 68 1.36 2.93 -3.05
C ALA A 68 0.39 3.47 -2.01
N VAL A 69 -0.88 3.66 -2.41
CA VAL A 69 -1.93 4.17 -1.51
C VAL A 69 -2.30 3.14 -0.45
N GLY A 70 -2.46 1.87 -0.82
CA GLY A 70 -2.82 0.80 0.13
C GLY A 70 -1.72 0.56 1.15
N VAL A 71 -0.48 0.35 0.70
CA VAL A 71 0.66 0.07 1.58
C VAL A 71 1.08 1.31 2.36
N GLY A 72 1.30 2.43 1.67
CA GLY A 72 1.75 3.68 2.29
C GLY A 72 0.69 4.32 3.17
N GLY A 73 -0.58 4.29 2.75
CA GLY A 73 -1.71 4.77 3.55
C GLY A 73 -1.90 3.95 4.82
N TYR A 74 -1.86 2.63 4.73
CA TYR A 74 -1.94 1.77 5.92
C TYR A 74 -0.73 1.97 6.85
N ALA A 75 0.48 2.13 6.29
CA ALA A 75 1.67 2.44 7.07
C ALA A 75 1.52 3.75 7.87
N LEU A 76 1.00 4.80 7.24
CA LEU A 76 0.71 6.09 7.89
C LEU A 76 -0.36 5.93 8.96
N VAL A 77 -1.49 5.28 8.65
CA VAL A 77 -2.56 5.00 9.61
C VAL A 77 -1.99 4.28 10.85
N ARG A 78 -1.14 3.28 10.65
CA ARG A 78 -0.48 2.54 11.72
C ARG A 78 0.56 3.36 12.50
N LEU A 79 1.13 4.40 11.89
CA LEU A 79 2.08 5.29 12.52
C LEU A 79 1.38 6.37 13.37
N PHE A 80 0.18 6.80 12.95
CA PHE A 80 -0.60 7.86 13.60
C PHE A 80 -1.69 7.36 14.57
N ILE A 81 -2.26 6.17 14.38
CA ILE A 81 -3.38 5.62 15.18
C ILE A 81 -2.87 4.59 16.21
N ARG A 82 -1.66 4.78 16.73
CA ARG A 82 -1.04 3.81 17.65
C ARG A 82 -0.84 4.34 19.05
#